data_AF-A0A965RSC9-F1
#
_entry.id   AF-A0A965RSC9-F1
#
_cell.length_a   1.000
_cell.length_b   1.000
_cell.length_c   1.000
_cell.angle_alpha   90.00
_cell.angle_beta   90.00
_cell.angle_gamma   90.00
#
_symmetry.space_group_name_H-M   'P 1'
#
loop_
_entity.id
_entity.type
_entity.pdbx_description
1 polymer ?
#
loop_
_entity_poly.entity_id
_entity_poly.type
_entity_poly.pdbx_seq_one_letter_code
_entity_poly.pdbx_strand_id
1 'polypeptide(L)'
;EIVLSKAGDIAPKYPVIEPVAGKYEGVCGDGSRHMLQMVSFRNTDDTTKIGNPFSSYRLHANWASKDDPLCIDSAEYCTVGIFDKGTYNFFDNDLVLMGPRKTVKCQMTEGGVKCRDCEFKRIQKDQDLALKTEKDVVKAFPNRPPIENARVKDVGGIYRGYVYHEYLGTYQRAEINIQTFQELGAEKSNEEISMSAVAQLFFGEYSQREAVSYRFATRVYPIHKSPFRFSFQRPQADLDAVIHVEEVGGGIIRGVWYSLLFGRVGQFEMRKEGEVEIPQGATVMNALAGFYKGPQWDLNLIVELGQTPFNSDNPFHPLTFSGWTVFRTLGFRVSILDGSYDFYTGKVGLILSDGSDIVGTRNQAGEFQLKKVNHLFGTPLKSFDLDKYEFVSSDHPF
;
A
#
# COMPACT_ATOMS: atom_id res chain seq x y z
N GLU A 1 -22.92 -6.43 6.40
CA GLU A 1 -22.10 -7.66 6.40
C GLU A 1 -21.60 -7.84 4.98
N ILE A 2 -20.28 -7.77 4.75
CA ILE A 2 -19.76 -8.15 3.43
C ILE A 2 -19.95 -9.65 3.35
N VAL A 3 -20.92 -10.09 2.55
CA VAL A 3 -21.09 -11.50 2.22
C VAL A 3 -19.89 -11.87 1.37
N LEU A 4 -18.82 -12.37 2.00
CA LEU A 4 -17.76 -13.08 1.32
C LEU A 4 -18.43 -14.33 0.73
N SER A 5 -18.88 -14.22 -0.53
CA SER A 5 -19.30 -15.36 -1.33
C SER A 5 -18.25 -16.46 -1.18
N LYS A 6 -18.68 -17.73 -1.05
CA LYS A 6 -17.83 -18.92 -0.90
C LYS A 6 -16.41 -18.66 -1.41
N ALA A 7 -15.43 -18.78 -0.52
CA ALA A 7 -14.00 -18.46 -0.68
C ALA A 7 -13.27 -19.08 -1.90
N GLY A 8 -13.98 -19.75 -2.82
CA GLY A 8 -13.45 -20.33 -4.04
C GLY A 8 -13.82 -19.62 -5.35
N ASP A 9 -14.90 -18.81 -5.44
CA ASP A 9 -15.47 -18.50 -6.76
C ASP A 9 -15.30 -17.07 -7.28
N ILE A 10 -14.84 -16.12 -6.46
CA ILE A 10 -14.55 -14.76 -6.92
C ILE A 10 -13.22 -14.31 -6.33
N ALA A 11 -12.12 -14.85 -6.86
CA ALA A 11 -10.88 -14.07 -6.84
C ALA A 11 -11.16 -12.82 -7.67
N PRO A 12 -11.06 -11.59 -7.12
CA PRO A 12 -11.00 -10.42 -7.97
C PRO A 12 -9.73 -10.58 -8.82
N LYS A 13 -9.92 -11.03 -10.05
CA LYS A 13 -8.85 -11.26 -11.04
C LYS A 13 -8.17 -9.94 -11.46
N TYR A 14 -8.69 -8.82 -10.97
CA TYR A 14 -8.29 -7.46 -11.25
C TYR A 14 -8.25 -6.69 -9.92
N PRO A 15 -7.33 -5.73 -9.74
CA PRO A 15 -7.47 -4.75 -8.65
C PRO A 15 -8.85 -4.09 -8.80
N VAL A 16 -9.56 -3.93 -7.68
CA VAL A 16 -10.91 -3.33 -7.66
C VAL A 16 -10.89 -1.90 -8.21
N ILE A 17 -9.71 -1.27 -8.22
CA ILE A 17 -9.45 0.10 -8.67
C ILE A 17 -8.35 0.06 -9.74
N GLU A 18 -8.62 0.54 -10.96
CA GLU A 18 -7.54 0.75 -11.92
C GLU A 18 -6.67 1.93 -11.48
N PRO A 19 -5.35 1.77 -11.41
CA PRO A 19 -4.46 2.88 -11.06
C PRO A 19 -4.55 4.02 -12.07
N VAL A 20 -4.73 5.24 -11.55
CA VAL A 20 -4.67 6.50 -12.32
C VAL A 20 -3.24 6.99 -12.55
N ALA A 21 -2.25 6.37 -11.92
CA ALA A 21 -0.85 6.69 -12.15
C ALA A 21 -0.42 6.27 -13.57
N GLY A 22 0.28 7.16 -14.27
CA GLY A 22 0.73 6.93 -15.63
C GLY A 22 1.02 8.21 -16.40
N LYS A 23 1.42 8.03 -17.65
CA LYS A 23 1.63 9.09 -18.63
C LYS A 23 0.52 9.03 -19.67
N TYR A 24 -0.08 10.19 -19.93
CA TYR A 24 -1.17 10.35 -20.87
C TYR A 24 -0.83 11.46 -21.86
N GLU A 25 -1.18 11.27 -23.12
CA GLU A 25 -0.96 12.24 -24.19
C GLU A 25 -2.28 12.51 -24.90
N GLY A 26 -2.54 13.78 -25.19
CA GLY A 26 -3.84 14.22 -25.68
C GLY A 26 -3.78 15.50 -26.48
N VAL A 27 -4.94 15.84 -27.05
CA VAL A 27 -5.18 17.08 -27.78
C VAL A 27 -6.37 17.79 -27.13
N CYS A 28 -6.28 19.11 -26.98
CA CYS A 28 -7.37 19.95 -26.47
C CYS A 28 -8.24 20.51 -27.60
N GLY A 29 -9.36 21.17 -27.27
CA GLY A 29 -10.33 21.65 -28.26
C GLY A 29 -9.77 22.69 -29.23
N ASP A 30 -8.69 23.37 -28.84
CA ASP A 30 -7.94 24.33 -29.66
C ASP A 30 -6.89 23.68 -30.58
N GLY A 31 -6.75 22.35 -30.55
CA GLY A 31 -5.79 21.59 -31.33
C GLY A 31 -4.38 21.50 -30.71
N SER A 32 -4.15 22.14 -29.56
CA SER A 32 -2.86 22.08 -28.87
C SER A 32 -2.61 20.69 -28.27
N ARG A 33 -1.34 20.27 -28.27
CA ARG A 33 -0.91 18.95 -27.76
C ARG A 33 -0.46 19.06 -26.32
N HIS A 34 -1.02 18.21 -25.48
CA HIS A 34 -0.74 18.17 -24.05
C HIS A 34 -0.32 16.79 -23.58
N MET A 35 0.36 16.80 -22.45
CA MET A 35 0.78 15.60 -21.75
C MET A 35 0.43 15.74 -20.27
N LEU A 36 -0.13 14.69 -19.71
CA LEU A 36 -0.46 14.59 -18.29
C LEU A 36 0.33 13.44 -17.69
N GLN A 37 1.15 13.73 -16.69
CA GLN A 37 1.82 12.72 -15.86
C GLN A 37 1.16 12.70 -14.50
N MET A 38 0.69 11.54 -14.06
CA MET A 38 0.05 11.36 -12.76
C MET A 38 0.81 10.32 -11.96
N VAL A 39 1.01 10.60 -10.68
CA VAL A 39 1.54 9.65 -9.70
C VAL A 39 0.61 9.64 -8.49
N SER A 40 0.48 8.48 -7.86
CA SER A 40 -0.38 8.28 -6.70
C SER A 40 0.35 7.49 -5.63
N PHE A 41 0.25 7.94 -4.38
CA PHE A 41 0.78 7.26 -3.21
C PHE A 41 -0.20 7.41 -2.05
N ARG A 42 -0.09 6.59 -1.01
CA ARG A 42 -1.03 6.61 0.12
C ARG A 42 -0.90 7.94 0.88
N ASN A 43 -2.02 8.50 1.34
CA ASN A 43 -2.04 9.68 2.19
C ASN A 43 -1.95 9.27 3.67
N THR A 44 -1.08 9.92 4.43
CA THR A 44 -0.89 9.77 5.88
C THR A 44 -1.66 10.79 6.71
N ASP A 45 -1.98 11.95 6.13
CA ASP A 45 -2.57 13.10 6.84
C ASP A 45 -4.00 12.85 7.35
N ASP A 46 -4.71 11.88 6.78
CA ASP A 46 -6.12 11.65 7.10
C ASP A 46 -6.41 10.19 7.43
N THR A 47 -5.89 9.78 8.57
CA THR A 47 -6.12 8.47 9.15
C THR A 47 -7.58 8.23 9.55
N THR A 48 -8.36 9.29 9.81
CA THR A 48 -9.82 9.18 10.03
C THR A 48 -10.57 8.68 8.80
N LYS A 49 -9.90 8.72 7.64
CA LYS A 49 -10.38 8.20 6.37
C LYS A 49 -9.65 6.92 5.92
N ILE A 50 -8.85 6.28 6.77
CA ILE A 50 -8.37 4.90 6.52
C ILE A 50 -9.62 4.04 6.33
N GLY A 51 -9.83 3.49 5.13
CA GLY A 51 -11.11 2.85 4.80
C GLY A 51 -11.94 3.49 3.72
N ASN A 52 -11.72 4.79 3.51
CA ASN A 52 -12.21 5.49 2.35
C ASN A 52 -11.13 5.41 1.27
N PRO A 53 -11.27 4.49 0.28
CA PRO A 53 -10.34 4.39 -0.85
C PRO A 53 -10.06 5.73 -1.54
N PHE A 54 -11.03 6.64 -1.52
CA PHE A 54 -11.04 7.86 -2.31
C PHE A 54 -10.22 8.99 -1.72
N SER A 55 -9.98 8.96 -0.41
CA SER A 55 -9.22 9.98 0.33
C SER A 55 -7.92 9.47 0.95
N SER A 56 -7.71 8.15 0.88
CA SER A 56 -6.51 7.48 1.38
C SER A 56 -5.33 7.56 0.42
N TYR A 57 -5.47 8.19 -0.75
CA TYR A 57 -4.38 8.42 -1.70
C TYR A 57 -4.19 9.91 -1.98
N ARG A 58 -2.93 10.32 -2.01
CA ARG A 58 -2.51 11.58 -2.58
C ARG A 58 -2.18 11.37 -4.04
N LEU A 59 -2.58 12.32 -4.86
CA LEU A 59 -2.33 12.33 -6.28
C LEU A 59 -1.57 13.60 -6.62
N HIS A 60 -0.43 13.43 -7.27
CA HIS A 60 0.34 14.52 -7.85
C HIS A 60 0.26 14.41 -9.37
N ALA A 61 0.00 15.52 -10.05
CA ALA A 61 -0.06 15.56 -11.50
C ALA A 61 0.71 16.74 -12.10
N ASN A 62 1.41 16.48 -13.20
CA ASN A 62 2.04 17.49 -14.03
C ASN A 62 1.35 17.53 -15.38
N TRP A 63 0.88 18.71 -15.75
CA TRP A 63 0.28 19.00 -17.04
C TRP A 63 1.25 19.83 -17.85
N ALA A 64 1.64 19.30 -19.00
CA ALA A 64 2.57 19.93 -19.90
C ALA A 64 1.94 20.17 -21.26
N SER A 65 2.37 21.23 -21.93
CA SER A 65 1.98 21.58 -23.29
C SER A 65 3.20 21.53 -24.19
N LYS A 66 3.00 21.17 -25.44
CA LYS A 66 4.04 21.30 -26.47
C LYS A 66 4.03 22.67 -27.16
N ASP A 67 2.87 23.30 -27.18
CA ASP A 67 2.59 24.50 -27.98
C ASP A 67 2.51 25.78 -27.11
N ASP A 68 2.86 25.70 -25.82
CA ASP A 68 2.78 26.85 -24.91
C ASP A 68 3.96 27.81 -25.09
N PRO A 69 3.75 29.14 -25.10
CA PRO A 69 4.82 30.13 -25.25
C PRO A 69 5.94 30.06 -24.20
N LEU A 70 5.68 29.44 -23.05
CA LEU A 70 6.70 29.19 -22.01
C LEU A 70 7.68 28.07 -22.38
N CYS A 71 7.41 27.31 -23.46
CA CYS A 71 8.30 26.28 -23.98
C CYS A 71 9.39 26.93 -24.86
N ILE A 72 10.50 27.37 -24.25
CA ILE A 72 11.57 28.12 -24.95
C ILE A 72 12.31 27.26 -26.01
N ASP A 73 12.06 25.95 -26.07
CA ASP A 73 12.55 25.06 -27.13
C ASP A 73 11.46 24.10 -27.62
N SER A 74 11.23 24.09 -28.94
CA SER A 74 10.06 23.46 -29.61
C SER A 74 9.99 21.92 -29.62
N ALA A 75 10.99 21.24 -29.07
CA ALA A 75 11.08 19.78 -29.16
C ALA A 75 10.39 19.05 -27.99
N GLU A 76 10.26 19.69 -26.83
CA GLU A 76 9.85 19.03 -25.58
C GLU A 76 8.55 19.59 -25.03
N TYR A 77 7.78 18.74 -24.34
CA TYR A 77 6.64 19.20 -23.54
C TYR A 77 7.17 19.99 -22.35
N CYS A 78 6.60 21.17 -22.07
CA CYS A 78 6.96 21.95 -20.89
C CYS A 78 5.78 22.14 -19.95
N THR A 79 6.07 22.17 -18.65
CA THR A 79 5.09 22.10 -17.58
C THR A 79 4.34 23.42 -17.45
N VAL A 80 3.03 23.37 -17.69
CA VAL A 80 2.10 24.53 -17.64
C VAL A 80 1.06 24.40 -16.51
N GLY A 81 1.05 23.27 -15.82
CA GLY A 81 0.20 23.01 -14.66
C GLY A 81 0.85 22.02 -13.71
N ILE A 82 0.83 22.35 -12.42
CA ILE A 82 1.25 21.48 -11.33
C ILE A 82 0.04 21.31 -10.42
N PHE A 83 -0.27 20.06 -10.07
CA PHE A 83 -1.33 19.70 -9.15
C PHE A 83 -0.72 18.88 -8.03
N ASP A 84 -0.58 19.48 -6.86
CA ASP A 84 0.03 18.90 -5.65
C ASP A 84 -0.95 18.04 -4.85
N LYS A 85 -2.24 18.06 -5.24
CA LYS A 85 -3.32 17.29 -4.64
C LYS A 85 -4.28 16.78 -5.71
N GLY A 86 -4.97 15.70 -5.40
CA GLY A 86 -6.09 15.24 -6.21
C GLY A 86 -6.89 14.17 -5.49
N THR A 87 -8.10 13.94 -5.98
CA THR A 87 -9.00 12.88 -5.49
C THR A 87 -9.55 12.12 -6.69
N TYR A 88 -9.59 10.80 -6.60
CA TYR A 88 -10.19 9.95 -7.62
C TYR A 88 -11.31 9.11 -7.01
N ASN A 89 -12.52 9.27 -7.54
CA ASN A 89 -13.69 8.44 -7.25
C ASN A 89 -13.86 7.43 -8.39
N PHE A 90 -13.51 6.17 -8.13
CA PHE A 90 -13.60 5.11 -9.14
C PHE A 90 -15.04 4.71 -9.49
N PHE A 91 -16.04 4.96 -8.62
CA PHE A 91 -17.43 4.59 -8.91
C PHE A 91 -18.02 5.47 -10.00
N ASP A 92 -17.76 6.77 -9.91
CA ASP A 92 -18.25 7.76 -10.87
C ASP A 92 -17.22 8.07 -11.97
N ASN A 93 -16.03 7.46 -11.87
CA ASN A 93 -14.85 7.78 -12.67
C ASN A 93 -14.43 9.26 -12.60
N ASP A 94 -14.76 9.94 -11.50
CA ASP A 94 -14.49 11.35 -11.31
C ASP A 94 -13.09 11.57 -10.72
N LEU A 95 -12.26 12.33 -11.44
CA LEU A 95 -10.94 12.74 -11.01
C LEU A 95 -10.90 14.26 -10.83
N VAL A 96 -10.47 14.73 -9.67
CA VAL A 96 -10.27 16.16 -9.40
C VAL A 96 -8.80 16.40 -9.11
N LEU A 97 -8.16 17.23 -9.93
CA LEU A 97 -6.78 17.67 -9.76
C LEU A 97 -6.78 19.09 -9.19
N MET A 98 -6.08 19.29 -8.09
CA MET A 98 -6.02 20.55 -7.36
C MET A 98 -4.57 21.04 -7.32
N GLY A 99 -4.37 22.27 -7.77
CA GLY A 99 -3.07 22.92 -7.77
C GLY A 99 -3.19 24.39 -7.34
N PRO A 100 -2.07 25.07 -7.08
CA PRO A 100 -2.06 26.43 -6.51
C PRO A 100 -2.76 27.47 -7.40
N ARG A 101 -2.81 27.24 -8.71
CA ARG A 101 -3.39 28.18 -9.69
C ARG A 101 -4.74 27.76 -10.25
N LYS A 102 -5.06 26.45 -10.22
CA LYS A 102 -6.25 25.92 -10.86
C LYS A 102 -6.67 24.58 -10.27
N THR A 103 -7.98 24.36 -10.31
CA THR A 103 -8.58 23.04 -10.14
C THR A 103 -9.10 22.55 -11.49
N VAL A 104 -8.81 21.30 -11.82
CA VAL A 104 -9.28 20.65 -13.05
C VAL A 104 -10.08 19.42 -12.66
N LYS A 105 -11.34 19.38 -13.13
CA LYS A 105 -12.19 18.19 -13.05
C LYS A 105 -12.00 17.38 -14.34
N CYS A 106 -11.86 16.09 -14.17
CA CYS A 106 -11.60 15.11 -15.21
C CYS A 106 -12.50 13.89 -15.00
N GLN A 107 -12.72 13.15 -16.08
CA GLN A 107 -13.41 11.88 -16.08
C GLN A 107 -12.47 10.80 -16.60
N MET A 108 -12.26 9.74 -15.81
CA MET A 108 -11.52 8.57 -16.23
C MET A 108 -12.33 7.78 -17.27
N THR A 109 -11.63 7.24 -18.26
CA THR A 109 -12.19 6.41 -19.32
C THR A 109 -11.35 5.13 -19.43
N GLU A 110 -11.87 4.10 -20.10
CA GLU A 110 -11.23 2.78 -20.22
C GLU A 110 -9.77 2.83 -20.71
N GLY A 111 -9.39 3.83 -21.52
CA GLY A 111 -8.05 3.98 -22.06
C GLY A 111 -7.34 5.28 -21.72
N GLY A 112 -7.90 6.12 -20.86
CA GLY A 112 -7.45 7.50 -20.78
C GLY A 112 -8.16 8.36 -19.73
N VAL A 113 -8.04 9.67 -19.91
CA VAL A 113 -8.67 10.66 -19.04
C VAL A 113 -9.12 11.85 -19.87
N LYS A 114 -10.35 12.31 -19.63
CA LYS A 114 -10.91 13.50 -20.25
C LYS A 114 -10.93 14.62 -19.24
N CYS A 115 -10.23 15.71 -19.50
CA CYS A 115 -10.18 16.87 -18.62
C CYS A 115 -10.62 18.10 -19.39
N ARG A 116 -11.78 18.66 -19.07
CA ARG A 116 -12.40 19.77 -19.82
C ARG A 116 -12.57 19.40 -21.31
N ASP A 117 -11.97 20.18 -22.19
CA ASP A 117 -11.95 20.02 -23.65
C ASP A 117 -10.76 19.18 -24.15
N CYS A 118 -9.97 18.61 -23.25
CA CYS A 118 -8.82 17.78 -23.57
C CYS A 118 -9.11 16.30 -23.38
N GLU A 119 -8.76 15.49 -24.37
CA GLU A 119 -8.87 14.04 -24.32
C GLU A 119 -7.47 13.42 -24.35
N PHE A 120 -7.09 12.78 -23.24
CA PHE A 120 -5.79 12.15 -23.09
C PHE A 120 -5.91 10.63 -23.17
N LYS A 121 -5.07 10.00 -24.01
CA LYS A 121 -4.89 8.55 -24.07
C LYS A 121 -3.70 8.14 -23.23
N ARG A 122 -3.84 7.07 -22.46
CA ARG A 122 -2.74 6.52 -21.65
C ARG A 122 -1.69 5.93 -22.59
N ILE A 123 -0.47 6.46 -22.56
CA ILE A 123 0.66 6.00 -23.38
C ILE A 123 1.67 5.19 -22.56
N GLN A 124 1.70 5.39 -21.25
CA GLN A 124 2.53 4.61 -20.33
C GLN A 124 1.72 4.34 -19.07
N LYS A 125 1.55 3.05 -18.74
CA LYS A 125 1.05 2.65 -17.41
C LYS A 125 2.18 2.80 -16.40
N ASP A 126 1.81 2.94 -15.14
CA ASP A 126 2.72 2.70 -14.03
C ASP A 126 3.33 1.29 -14.18
N GLN A 127 4.62 1.21 -14.50
CA GLN A 127 5.28 -0.02 -14.96
C GLN A 127 5.22 -1.13 -13.91
N ASP A 128 5.12 -0.76 -12.63
CA ASP A 128 5.12 -1.69 -11.50
C ASP A 128 3.72 -2.26 -11.18
N LEU A 129 2.64 -1.66 -11.70
CA LEU A 129 1.27 -2.21 -11.60
C LEU A 129 0.89 -3.16 -12.73
N ALA A 130 1.72 -3.20 -13.78
CA ALA A 130 1.60 -4.18 -14.85
C ALA A 130 2.38 -5.48 -14.56
N LEU A 131 2.85 -5.68 -13.31
CA LEU A 131 3.51 -6.91 -12.90
C LEU A 131 2.61 -8.10 -13.22
N LYS A 132 3.18 -9.01 -14.01
CA LYS A 132 2.54 -10.20 -14.54
C LYS A 132 1.84 -10.91 -13.39
N THR A 133 0.52 -10.99 -13.47
CA THR A 133 -0.25 -12.07 -12.86
C THR A 133 0.20 -13.37 -13.53
N GLU A 134 1.43 -13.80 -13.25
CA GLU A 134 1.89 -15.12 -13.63
C GLU A 134 0.93 -16.09 -12.94
N LYS A 135 0.21 -16.84 -13.77
CA LYS A 135 -0.96 -17.65 -13.43
C LYS A 135 -0.66 -18.82 -12.50
N ASP A 136 0.59 -19.02 -12.14
CA ASP A 136 0.94 -19.99 -11.14
C ASP A 136 0.69 -19.34 -9.79
N VAL A 137 -0.48 -19.68 -9.22
CA VAL A 137 -0.70 -19.58 -7.78
C VAL A 137 0.39 -20.43 -7.14
N VAL A 138 1.56 -19.85 -6.94
CA VAL A 138 2.65 -20.46 -6.19
C VAL A 138 1.99 -20.89 -4.89
N LYS A 139 2.11 -22.17 -4.54
CA LYS A 139 1.69 -22.63 -3.23
C LYS A 139 2.55 -21.87 -2.22
N ALA A 140 2.01 -20.76 -1.69
CA ALA A 140 2.72 -19.85 -0.78
C ALA A 140 3.34 -20.59 0.40
N PHE A 141 2.76 -21.72 0.79
CA PHE A 141 3.32 -22.61 1.80
C PHE A 141 3.24 -24.03 1.25
N PRO A 142 4.32 -24.57 0.64
CA PRO A 142 4.28 -25.85 -0.07
C PRO A 142 4.21 -27.08 0.86
N ASN A 143 4.64 -26.95 2.11
CA ASN A 143 4.75 -28.05 3.09
C ASN A 143 3.75 -27.89 4.25
N ARG A 144 2.46 -27.70 3.96
CA ARG A 144 1.43 -27.54 5.00
C ARG A 144 1.17 -28.88 5.71
N PRO A 145 1.51 -29.05 7.01
CA PRO A 145 1.03 -30.20 7.75
C PRO A 145 -0.49 -30.15 7.88
N PRO A 146 -1.18 -31.30 7.94
CA PRO A 146 -2.60 -31.33 8.27
C PRO A 146 -2.82 -30.71 9.65
N ILE A 147 -3.87 -29.90 9.79
CA ILE A 147 -4.25 -29.31 11.07
C ILE A 147 -5.32 -30.18 11.71
N GLU A 148 -5.04 -30.69 12.91
CA GLU A 148 -6.07 -31.27 13.76
C GLU A 148 -7.00 -30.16 14.25
N ASN A 149 -8.31 -30.35 14.16
CA ASN A 149 -9.29 -29.35 14.55
C ASN A 149 -9.02 -28.82 15.98
N ALA A 150 -8.83 -27.51 16.12
CA ALA A 150 -8.65 -26.89 17.43
C ALA A 150 -9.83 -27.17 18.36
N ARG A 151 -9.57 -27.36 19.66
CA ARG A 151 -10.57 -27.01 20.66
C ARG A 151 -10.65 -25.50 20.71
N VAL A 152 -11.85 -24.95 20.79
CA VAL A 152 -12.07 -23.50 20.76
C VAL A 152 -11.30 -22.75 21.86
N LYS A 153 -11.11 -23.40 23.02
CA LYS A 153 -10.34 -22.86 24.14
C LYS A 153 -8.85 -22.64 23.80
N ASP A 154 -8.35 -23.32 22.78
CA ASP A 154 -6.95 -23.29 22.38
C ASP A 154 -6.69 -22.27 21.25
N VAL A 155 -7.71 -21.53 20.81
CA VAL A 155 -7.56 -20.52 19.74
C VAL A 155 -6.79 -19.29 20.23
N GLY A 156 -6.94 -18.90 21.50
CA GLY A 156 -6.26 -17.73 22.07
C GLY A 156 -4.74 -17.90 22.19
N GLY A 157 -3.99 -16.82 21.97
CA GLY A 157 -2.53 -16.79 22.07
C GLY A 157 -1.85 -15.95 20.99
N ILE A 158 -0.52 -15.96 21.01
CA ILE A 158 0.32 -15.24 20.04
C ILE A 158 0.76 -16.21 18.96
N TYR A 159 0.48 -15.89 17.71
CA TYR A 159 0.90 -16.64 16.52
C TYR A 159 1.90 -15.83 15.74
N ARG A 160 3.02 -16.43 15.35
CA ARG A 160 4.06 -15.82 14.51
C ARG A 160 4.24 -16.60 13.22
N GLY A 161 4.51 -15.91 12.13
CA GLY A 161 4.75 -16.54 10.84
C GLY A 161 4.83 -15.51 9.73
N TYR A 162 4.21 -15.82 8.59
CA TYR A 162 4.34 -14.99 7.40
C TYR A 162 3.00 -14.76 6.72
N VAL A 163 2.85 -13.57 6.16
CA VAL A 163 1.90 -13.27 5.10
C VAL A 163 2.68 -13.27 3.78
N TYR A 164 2.28 -14.10 2.83
CA TYR A 164 2.77 -14.02 1.46
C TYR A 164 1.95 -13.00 0.67
N HIS A 165 2.59 -11.94 0.22
CA HIS A 165 1.97 -10.92 -0.63
C HIS A 165 1.94 -11.41 -2.06
N GLU A 166 0.77 -11.78 -2.57
CA GLU A 166 0.61 -12.34 -3.92
C GLU A 166 1.03 -11.33 -4.99
N TYR A 167 0.71 -10.05 -4.77
CA TYR A 167 1.06 -8.97 -5.70
C TYR A 167 2.56 -8.66 -5.72
N LEU A 168 3.20 -8.65 -4.54
CA LEU A 168 4.62 -8.33 -4.42
C LEU A 168 5.51 -9.55 -4.60
N GLY A 169 4.98 -10.78 -4.53
CA GLY A 169 5.76 -12.01 -4.55
C GLY A 169 6.77 -12.12 -3.39
N THR A 170 6.46 -11.53 -2.22
CA THR A 170 7.36 -11.49 -1.06
C THR A 170 6.65 -11.95 0.22
N TYR A 171 7.40 -12.50 1.16
CA TYR A 171 6.91 -12.87 2.48
C TYR A 171 7.13 -11.70 3.44
N GLN A 172 6.12 -11.37 4.25
CA GLN A 172 6.23 -10.40 5.32
C GLN A 172 6.02 -11.10 6.65
N ARG A 173 6.94 -10.88 7.60
CA ARG A 173 6.79 -11.40 8.95
C ARG A 173 5.56 -10.80 9.61
N ALA A 174 4.81 -11.63 10.31
CA ALA A 174 3.57 -11.22 10.90
C ALA A 174 3.34 -11.90 12.25
N GLU A 175 2.69 -11.17 13.16
CA GLU A 175 2.23 -11.67 14.44
C GLU A 175 0.73 -11.41 14.58
N ILE A 176 -0.04 -12.39 15.05
CA ILE A 176 -1.44 -12.21 15.44
C ILE A 176 -1.59 -12.66 16.89
N ASN A 177 -1.94 -11.72 17.77
CA ASN A 177 -2.29 -11.99 19.16
C ASN A 177 -3.81 -12.03 19.30
N ILE A 178 -4.36 -13.23 19.50
CA ILE A 178 -5.79 -13.47 19.66
C ILE A 178 -6.13 -13.56 21.15
N GLN A 179 -7.03 -12.70 21.62
CA GLN A 179 -7.61 -12.78 22.96
C GLN A 179 -9.00 -13.39 22.88
N THR A 180 -9.25 -14.37 23.73
CA THR A 180 -10.53 -15.09 23.82
C THR A 180 -11.20 -14.80 25.14
N PHE A 181 -12.49 -14.48 25.11
CA PHE A 181 -13.31 -14.22 26.28
C PHE A 181 -14.43 -15.26 26.34
N GLN A 182 -14.62 -15.86 27.51
CA GLN A 182 -15.79 -16.67 27.82
C GLN A 182 -16.57 -15.92 28.90
N GLU A 183 -17.86 -15.66 28.66
CA GLU A 183 -18.70 -15.03 29.68
C GLU A 183 -18.85 -15.96 30.88
N LEU A 184 -18.70 -15.40 32.09
CA LEU A 184 -18.92 -16.10 33.35
C LEU A 184 -20.37 -16.63 33.39
N GLY A 185 -20.53 -17.96 33.37
CA GLY A 185 -21.83 -18.63 33.31
C GLY A 185 -22.22 -19.21 31.95
N ALA A 186 -21.51 -18.84 30.87
CA ALA A 186 -21.68 -19.39 29.52
C ALA A 186 -20.88 -20.69 29.29
N GLU A 187 -20.26 -21.27 30.33
CA GLU A 187 -19.52 -22.54 30.24
C GLU A 187 -20.37 -23.70 29.70
N LYS A 188 -21.70 -23.57 29.69
CA LYS A 188 -22.64 -24.56 29.16
C LYS A 188 -22.95 -24.43 27.66
N SER A 189 -22.76 -23.25 27.06
CA SER A 189 -22.96 -23.07 25.62
C SER A 189 -21.61 -23.07 24.91
N ASN A 190 -21.10 -24.25 24.55
CA ASN A 190 -19.98 -24.41 23.60
C ASN A 190 -20.34 -23.93 22.17
N GLU A 191 -21.31 -23.03 22.04
CA GLU A 191 -21.89 -22.61 20.77
C GLU A 191 -21.26 -21.32 20.25
N GLU A 192 -20.72 -20.47 21.14
CA GLU A 192 -20.17 -19.16 20.80
C GLU A 192 -18.88 -18.84 21.56
N ILE A 193 -17.98 -18.09 20.92
CA ILE A 193 -16.76 -17.55 21.52
C ILE A 193 -16.59 -16.07 21.18
N SER A 194 -16.29 -15.26 22.19
CA SER A 194 -15.91 -13.87 21.99
C SER A 194 -14.40 -13.77 21.74
N MET A 195 -13.99 -13.14 20.64
CA MET A 195 -12.57 -12.96 20.31
C MET A 195 -12.27 -11.54 19.88
N SER A 196 -11.12 -11.02 20.31
CA SER A 196 -10.48 -9.82 19.76
C SER A 196 -9.06 -10.18 19.31
N ALA A 197 -8.44 -9.33 18.49
CA ALA A 197 -7.08 -9.57 18.02
C ALA A 197 -6.29 -8.29 17.79
N VAL A 198 -4.97 -8.41 17.88
CA VAL A 198 -4.01 -7.44 17.35
C VAL A 198 -3.14 -8.16 16.34
N ALA A 199 -3.06 -7.64 15.11
CA ALA A 199 -2.19 -8.16 14.07
C ALA A 199 -1.09 -7.15 13.77
N GLN A 200 0.16 -7.59 13.72
CA GLN A 200 1.31 -6.78 13.39
C GLN A 200 2.02 -7.35 12.15
N LEU A 201 2.35 -6.47 11.21
CA LEU A 201 3.16 -6.78 10.03
C LEU A 201 4.51 -6.07 10.19
N PHE A 202 5.59 -6.83 10.20
CA PHE A 202 6.94 -6.32 10.46
C PHE A 202 7.67 -6.07 9.14
N PHE A 203 8.49 -5.03 9.11
CA PHE A 203 9.45 -4.76 8.05
C PHE A 203 10.83 -5.17 8.56
N GLY A 204 11.33 -6.31 8.08
CA GLY A 204 12.50 -6.99 8.60
C GLY A 204 12.18 -7.96 9.76
N GLU A 205 12.88 -7.84 10.88
CA GLU A 205 12.82 -8.81 12.00
C GLU A 205 11.77 -8.46 13.06
N TYR A 206 11.29 -9.45 13.82
CA TYR A 206 10.31 -9.24 14.91
C TYR A 206 10.80 -8.28 16.02
N SER A 207 12.11 -8.13 16.17
CA SER A 207 12.73 -7.22 17.14
C SER A 207 12.78 -5.77 16.67
N GLN A 208 12.50 -5.50 15.39
CA GLN A 208 12.55 -4.15 14.83
C GLN A 208 11.25 -3.39 15.17
N ARG A 209 11.39 -2.06 15.28
CA ARG A 209 10.27 -1.16 15.56
C ARG A 209 9.46 -0.82 14.32
N GLU A 210 9.97 -1.14 13.14
CA GLU A 210 9.31 -0.87 11.88
C GLU A 210 8.22 -1.91 11.64
N ALA A 211 6.98 -1.57 12.02
CA ALA A 211 5.84 -2.45 11.89
C ALA A 211 4.56 -1.64 11.66
N VAL A 212 3.56 -2.31 11.10
CA VAL A 212 2.19 -1.81 10.97
C VAL A 212 1.29 -2.65 11.88
N SER A 213 0.47 -2.01 12.72
CA SER A 213 -0.36 -2.69 13.71
C SER A 213 -1.85 -2.43 13.51
N TYR A 214 -2.64 -3.50 13.47
CA TYR A 214 -4.09 -3.51 13.32
C TYR A 214 -4.77 -4.06 14.56
N ARG A 215 -5.76 -3.34 15.09
CA ARG A 215 -6.58 -3.79 16.22
C ARG A 215 -8.00 -4.16 15.75
N PHE A 216 -8.42 -5.36 16.12
CA PHE A 216 -9.75 -5.89 15.84
C PHE A 216 -10.56 -5.94 17.14
N ALA A 217 -11.71 -5.25 17.14
CA ALA A 217 -12.63 -5.22 18.28
C ALA A 217 -13.21 -6.61 18.58
N THR A 218 -13.64 -6.81 19.83
CA THR A 218 -14.26 -8.07 20.26
C THR A 218 -15.51 -8.37 19.45
N ARG A 219 -15.62 -9.62 18.99
CA ARG A 219 -16.80 -10.16 18.29
C ARG A 219 -17.12 -11.55 18.76
N VAL A 220 -18.40 -11.90 18.69
CA VAL A 220 -18.91 -13.24 19.00
C VAL A 220 -18.89 -14.08 17.72
N TYR A 221 -18.33 -15.29 17.80
CA TYR A 221 -18.23 -16.22 16.68
C TYR A 221 -18.91 -17.55 17.01
N PRO A 222 -19.79 -18.05 16.12
CA PRO A 222 -20.40 -19.36 16.29
C PRO A 222 -19.38 -20.49 16.09
N ILE A 223 -19.35 -21.44 17.02
CA ILE A 223 -18.41 -22.58 17.09
C ILE A 223 -18.90 -23.79 16.26
N HIS A 224 -20.18 -23.83 15.88
CA HIS A 224 -20.86 -25.02 15.37
C HIS A 224 -20.43 -25.49 13.95
N LYS A 225 -19.39 -24.91 13.35
CA LYS A 225 -18.88 -25.34 12.03
C LYS A 225 -17.50 -25.98 12.19
N SER A 226 -17.37 -27.21 11.70
CA SER A 226 -16.08 -27.88 11.50
C SER A 226 -15.77 -27.91 10.00
N PRO A 227 -14.62 -27.38 9.55
CA PRO A 227 -13.60 -26.68 10.33
C PRO A 227 -14.11 -25.33 10.88
N PHE A 228 -13.63 -24.95 12.06
CA PHE A 228 -13.95 -23.66 12.67
C PHE A 228 -13.28 -22.55 11.87
N ARG A 229 -14.09 -21.64 11.31
CA ARG A 229 -13.64 -20.53 10.47
C ARG A 229 -14.20 -19.23 11.01
N PHE A 230 -13.41 -18.18 10.97
CA PHE A 230 -13.81 -16.86 11.45
C PHE A 230 -13.06 -15.77 10.70
N SER A 231 -13.57 -14.55 10.77
CA SER A 231 -12.93 -13.39 10.13
C SER A 231 -12.83 -12.25 11.12
N PHE A 232 -11.62 -11.76 11.34
CA PHE A 232 -11.43 -10.48 11.99
C PHE A 232 -11.65 -9.38 10.95
N GLN A 233 -12.73 -8.63 11.15
CA GLN A 233 -13.09 -7.47 10.35
C GLN A 233 -13.70 -6.41 11.28
N ARG A 234 -13.65 -5.13 10.92
CA ARG A 234 -14.37 -4.08 11.65
C ARG A 234 -15.67 -3.72 10.93
N PRO A 235 -16.75 -3.36 11.68
CA PRO A 235 -18.01 -2.99 11.06
C PRO A 235 -17.95 -1.58 10.48
N GLN A 236 -17.20 -0.68 11.13
CA GLN A 236 -16.88 0.61 10.56
C GLN A 236 -15.85 0.39 9.44
N ALA A 237 -15.96 1.18 8.37
CA ALA A 237 -15.02 1.13 7.26
C ALA A 237 -13.62 1.59 7.67
N ASP A 238 -13.33 1.93 8.93
CA ASP A 238 -12.12 2.60 9.42
C ASP A 238 -10.83 1.74 9.46
N LEU A 239 -10.92 0.49 8.98
CA LEU A 239 -9.83 -0.47 8.98
C LEU A 239 -9.77 -1.17 7.63
N ASP A 240 -8.66 -0.98 6.93
CA ASP A 240 -8.46 -1.60 5.62
C ASP A 240 -8.20 -3.12 5.70
N ALA A 241 -7.64 -3.64 6.79
CA ALA A 241 -7.31 -5.06 6.90
C ALA A 241 -8.50 -5.93 7.31
N VAL A 242 -8.68 -7.07 6.62
CA VAL A 242 -9.59 -8.16 6.99
C VAL A 242 -8.80 -9.47 7.01
N ILE A 243 -8.82 -10.19 8.14
CA ILE A 243 -8.11 -11.46 8.31
C ILE A 243 -9.14 -12.58 8.32
N HIS A 244 -9.15 -13.41 7.28
CA HIS A 244 -10.02 -14.58 7.19
C HIS A 244 -9.22 -15.83 7.60
N VAL A 245 -9.61 -16.48 8.69
CA VAL A 245 -9.01 -17.74 9.15
C VAL A 245 -9.80 -18.92 8.59
N GLU A 246 -9.12 -19.74 7.78
CA GLU A 246 -9.67 -20.89 7.07
C GLU A 246 -9.44 -22.22 7.82
N GLU A 247 -8.31 -22.30 8.53
CA GLU A 247 -7.90 -23.45 9.35
C GLU A 247 -7.29 -22.94 10.67
N VAL A 248 -7.66 -23.60 11.78
CA VAL A 248 -7.10 -23.33 13.10
C VAL A 248 -7.01 -24.63 13.91
N GLY A 249 -5.86 -24.87 14.54
CA GLY A 249 -5.63 -26.03 15.41
C GLY A 249 -4.17 -26.45 15.52
N GLY A 250 -3.86 -27.24 16.54
CA GLY A 250 -2.48 -27.65 16.85
C GLY A 250 -1.51 -26.46 17.05
N GLY A 251 -2.02 -25.30 17.48
CA GLY A 251 -1.23 -24.08 17.58
C GLY A 251 -0.91 -23.39 16.25
N ILE A 252 -1.58 -23.77 15.15
CA ILE A 252 -1.42 -23.20 13.81
C ILE A 252 -2.69 -22.44 13.41
N ILE A 253 -2.53 -21.31 12.73
CA ILE A 253 -3.60 -20.63 11.99
C ILE A 253 -3.19 -20.43 10.54
N ARG A 254 -4.15 -20.60 9.63
CA ARG A 254 -3.99 -20.34 8.21
C ARG A 254 -5.19 -19.60 7.65
N GLY A 255 -4.95 -18.84 6.60
CA GLY A 255 -6.02 -18.29 5.81
C GLY A 255 -5.55 -17.21 4.86
N VAL A 256 -6.38 -16.19 4.70
CA VAL A 256 -6.20 -15.15 3.68
C VAL A 256 -6.28 -13.77 4.32
N TRP A 257 -5.29 -12.94 4.00
CA TRP A 257 -5.27 -11.52 4.31
C TRP A 257 -5.96 -10.76 3.16
N TYR A 258 -6.90 -9.90 3.52
CA TYR A 258 -7.61 -9.03 2.61
C TYR A 258 -7.40 -7.56 2.99
N SER A 259 -7.41 -6.72 1.97
CA SER A 259 -7.52 -5.27 2.05
C SER A 259 -8.90 -4.88 1.53
N LEU A 260 -9.59 -3.96 2.19
CA LEU A 260 -10.84 -3.37 1.69
C LEU A 260 -10.62 -2.59 0.39
N LEU A 261 -9.40 -2.09 0.19
CA LEU A 261 -8.98 -1.32 -0.99
C LEU A 261 -8.58 -2.21 -2.17
N PHE A 262 -7.80 -3.26 -1.90
CA PHE A 262 -7.17 -4.09 -2.93
C PHE A 262 -7.78 -5.48 -3.09
N GLY A 263 -8.69 -5.87 -2.21
CA GLY A 263 -9.23 -7.23 -2.17
C GLY A 263 -8.23 -8.20 -1.56
N ARG A 264 -7.97 -9.33 -2.23
CA ARG A 264 -7.08 -10.36 -1.72
C ARG A 264 -5.62 -9.89 -1.79
N VAL A 265 -4.95 -9.86 -0.64
CA VAL A 265 -3.53 -9.50 -0.53
C VAL A 265 -2.66 -10.74 -0.64
N GLY A 266 -3.06 -11.81 0.06
CA GLY A 266 -2.46 -13.12 -0.08
C GLY A 266 -2.66 -14.03 1.11
N GLN A 267 -1.92 -15.12 1.15
CA GLN A 267 -2.13 -16.19 2.13
C GLN A 267 -1.22 -16.00 3.33
N PHE A 268 -1.67 -16.44 4.51
CA PHE A 268 -0.83 -16.48 5.70
C PHE A 268 -0.83 -17.86 6.34
N GLU A 269 0.30 -18.19 6.97
CA GLU A 269 0.43 -19.29 7.92
C GLU A 269 1.23 -18.78 9.12
N MET A 270 0.76 -19.08 10.32
CA MET A 270 1.39 -18.67 11.58
C MET A 270 1.23 -19.75 12.65
N ARG A 271 2.17 -19.82 13.59
CA ARG A 271 2.21 -20.82 14.66
C ARG A 271 2.50 -20.18 16.01
N LYS A 272 1.99 -20.78 17.09
CA LYS A 272 2.32 -20.40 18.47
C LYS A 272 3.77 -20.75 18.83
N GLU A 273 4.26 -21.86 18.30
CA GLU A 273 5.58 -22.40 18.58
C GLU A 273 6.32 -22.69 17.27
N GLY A 274 7.61 -22.38 17.25
CA GLY A 274 8.48 -22.56 16.09
C GLY A 274 8.27 -21.52 14.99
N GLU A 275 8.94 -21.73 13.86
CA GLU A 275 8.81 -20.91 12.66
C GLU A 275 8.01 -21.64 11.58
N VAL A 276 7.36 -20.87 10.73
CA VAL A 276 6.69 -21.37 9.54
C VAL A 276 7.73 -21.52 8.43
N GLU A 277 7.77 -22.70 7.82
CA GLU A 277 8.65 -22.96 6.68
C GLU A 277 8.16 -22.20 5.44
N ILE A 278 9.06 -21.44 4.83
CA ILE A 278 8.87 -20.78 3.53
C ILE A 278 9.81 -21.42 2.49
N PRO A 279 9.52 -21.32 1.18
CA PRO A 279 10.39 -21.89 0.15
C PRO A 279 11.84 -21.40 0.27
N GLN A 280 12.81 -22.28 -0.03
CA GLN A 280 14.22 -21.89 -0.03
C GLN A 280 14.46 -20.78 -1.07
N GLY A 281 15.15 -19.71 -0.65
CA GLY A 281 15.39 -18.55 -1.51
C GLY A 281 14.19 -17.60 -1.65
N ALA A 282 13.09 -17.86 -0.92
CA ALA A 282 11.99 -16.92 -0.81
C ALA A 282 12.48 -15.57 -0.27
N THR A 283 11.98 -14.49 -0.86
CA THR A 283 12.31 -13.15 -0.42
C THR A 283 11.44 -12.76 0.77
N VAL A 284 12.07 -12.22 1.81
CA VAL A 284 11.39 -11.68 2.99
C VAL A 284 11.51 -10.16 2.97
N MET A 285 10.42 -9.47 3.26
CA MET A 285 10.36 -8.02 3.28
C MET A 285 11.32 -7.45 4.35
N ASN A 286 12.31 -6.70 3.89
CA ASN A 286 13.30 -6.04 4.75
C ASN A 286 12.75 -4.72 5.34
N ALA A 287 13.44 -4.17 6.33
CA ALA A 287 13.20 -2.80 6.82
C ALA A 287 13.25 -1.79 5.67
N LEU A 288 12.35 -0.80 5.67
CA LEU A 288 12.36 0.33 4.73
C LEU A 288 13.42 1.35 5.13
N ALA A 289 13.69 1.49 6.43
CA ALA A 289 14.73 2.39 6.92
C ALA A 289 16.12 1.99 6.37
N GLY A 290 16.92 2.99 6.01
CA GLY A 290 18.28 2.79 5.53
C GLY A 290 18.81 3.95 4.69
N PHE A 291 20.05 3.78 4.21
CA PHE A 291 20.69 4.68 3.28
C PHE A 291 20.68 4.09 1.87
N TYR A 292 20.22 4.89 0.91
CA TYR A 292 20.07 4.49 -0.48
C TYR A 292 20.80 5.47 -1.41
N LYS A 293 21.55 4.91 -2.36
CA LYS A 293 22.27 5.69 -3.38
C LYS A 293 21.51 5.67 -4.69
N GLY A 294 21.14 6.85 -5.17
CA GLY A 294 20.56 7.04 -6.50
C GLY A 294 21.60 7.52 -7.53
N PRO A 295 21.16 7.76 -8.78
CA PRO A 295 22.02 8.32 -9.81
C PRO A 295 22.35 9.80 -9.55
N GLN A 296 21.37 10.59 -9.08
CA GLN A 296 21.50 12.05 -8.94
C GLN A 296 21.54 12.50 -7.48
N TRP A 297 20.83 11.80 -6.59
CA TRP A 297 20.71 12.14 -5.20
C TRP A 297 20.73 10.88 -4.33
N ASP A 298 21.10 11.08 -3.07
CA ASP A 298 21.14 10.04 -2.04
C ASP A 298 19.97 10.24 -1.09
N LEU A 299 19.45 9.15 -0.53
CA LEU A 299 18.34 9.12 0.41
C LEU A 299 18.78 8.50 1.73
N ASN A 300 18.66 9.23 2.82
CA ASN A 300 18.67 8.66 4.16
C ASN A 300 17.23 8.61 4.67
N LEU A 301 16.68 7.41 4.80
CA LEU A 301 15.31 7.17 5.20
C LEU A 301 15.27 6.56 6.60
N ILE A 302 14.57 7.22 7.51
CA ILE A 302 14.27 6.71 8.84
C ILE A 302 12.78 6.39 8.87
N VAL A 303 12.44 5.16 9.24
CA VAL A 303 11.04 4.70 9.33
C VAL A 303 10.82 4.13 10.72
N GLU A 304 9.80 4.64 11.39
CA GLU A 304 9.47 4.26 12.76
C GLU A 304 7.96 3.99 12.91
N LEU A 305 7.59 3.33 14.01
CA LEU A 305 6.20 3.19 14.41
C LEU A 305 5.67 4.55 14.86
N GLY A 306 4.68 5.06 14.13
CA GLY A 306 3.98 6.28 14.43
C GLY A 306 3.06 6.17 15.65
N GLN A 307 2.62 7.33 16.11
CA GLN A 307 1.59 7.41 17.13
C GLN A 307 0.21 7.24 16.52
N THR A 308 -0.71 6.69 17.32
CA THR A 308 -2.14 6.69 16.97
C THR A 308 -2.59 8.14 16.78
N PRO A 309 -3.21 8.46 15.63
CA PRO A 309 -3.78 9.77 15.37
C PRO A 309 -4.80 10.19 16.43
N PHE A 310 -4.77 11.46 16.84
CA PHE A 310 -5.72 12.02 17.80
C PHE A 310 -7.16 11.87 17.28
N ASN A 311 -8.08 11.44 18.14
CA ASN A 311 -9.49 11.17 17.84
C ASN A 311 -9.75 9.98 16.90
N SER A 312 -8.77 9.10 16.71
CA SER A 312 -9.05 7.82 16.07
C SER A 312 -9.68 6.86 17.09
N ASP A 313 -10.95 6.47 16.87
CA ASP A 313 -11.56 5.31 17.54
C ASP A 313 -10.80 4.00 17.24
N ASN A 314 -9.82 4.05 16.33
CA ASN A 314 -8.96 2.97 15.91
C ASN A 314 -7.47 3.28 16.24
N PRO A 315 -6.88 2.68 17.28
CA PRO A 315 -5.44 2.70 17.45
C PRO A 315 -4.78 1.81 16.38
N PHE A 316 -4.65 2.37 15.18
CA PHE A 316 -3.70 1.94 14.16
C PHE A 316 -2.44 2.77 14.33
N HIS A 317 -1.30 2.11 14.28
CA HIS A 317 0.00 2.77 14.32
C HIS A 317 0.57 2.80 12.89
N PRO A 318 0.48 3.94 12.18
CA PRO A 318 1.09 4.08 10.85
C PRO A 318 2.61 4.03 10.95
N LEU A 319 3.28 3.85 9.82
CA LEU A 319 4.69 4.17 9.72
C LEU A 319 4.86 5.70 9.64
N THR A 320 5.82 6.24 10.36
CA THR A 320 6.27 7.64 10.23
C THR A 320 7.59 7.68 9.50
N PHE A 321 7.72 8.60 8.55
CA PHE A 321 8.90 8.74 7.70
C PHE A 321 9.63 10.04 8.03
N SER A 322 10.94 9.96 8.17
CA SER A 322 11.82 11.10 8.36
C SER A 322 13.19 10.84 7.72
N GLY A 323 14.10 11.80 7.82
CA GLY A 323 15.44 11.73 7.22
C GLY A 323 15.66 12.84 6.21
N TRP A 324 16.44 12.58 5.16
CA TRP A 324 16.85 13.60 4.19
C TRP A 324 17.23 13.03 2.83
N THR A 325 17.18 13.88 1.81
CA THR A 325 17.79 13.66 0.49
C THR A 325 18.88 14.70 0.22
N VAL A 326 19.95 14.31 -0.49
CA VAL A 326 21.04 15.22 -0.91
C VAL A 326 21.29 15.08 -2.40
N PHE A 327 21.21 16.19 -3.12
CA PHE A 327 21.73 16.27 -4.50
C PHE A 327 23.24 16.30 -4.48
N ARG A 328 23.90 15.29 -5.06
CA ARG A 328 25.37 15.15 -4.99
C ARG A 328 26.11 16.36 -5.57
N THR A 329 25.55 17.00 -6.59
CA THR A 329 26.16 18.14 -7.27
C THR A 329 26.04 19.45 -6.49
N LEU A 330 24.99 19.59 -5.67
CA LEU A 330 24.66 20.85 -5.01
C LEU A 330 24.93 20.80 -3.50
N GLY A 331 25.05 19.59 -2.92
CA GLY A 331 25.41 19.37 -1.53
C GLY A 331 24.35 19.79 -0.50
N PHE A 332 23.21 20.36 -0.91
CA PHE A 332 22.16 20.73 0.03
C PHE A 332 21.33 19.51 0.45
N ARG A 333 21.08 19.43 1.77
CA ARG A 333 20.15 18.48 2.39
C ARG A 333 18.73 19.05 2.30
N VAL A 334 17.79 18.23 1.86
CA VAL A 334 16.35 18.51 1.93
C VAL A 334 15.73 17.48 2.87
N SER A 335 15.04 17.93 3.91
CA SER A 335 14.46 17.04 4.91
C SER A 335 13.19 16.38 4.40
N ILE A 336 12.95 15.13 4.83
CA ILE A 336 11.67 14.45 4.67
C ILE A 336 10.76 14.95 5.79
N LEU A 337 9.62 15.52 5.41
CA LEU A 337 8.61 16.04 6.34
C LEU A 337 7.62 14.96 6.75
N ASP A 338 7.22 14.13 5.79
CA ASP A 338 6.28 13.03 5.98
C ASP A 338 6.43 12.03 4.82
N GLY A 339 5.77 10.89 4.92
CA GLY A 339 5.75 9.90 3.85
C GLY A 339 4.79 8.75 4.12
N SER A 340 4.65 7.88 3.13
CA SER A 340 3.82 6.71 3.22
C SER A 340 4.43 5.55 2.46
N TYR A 341 4.16 4.34 2.93
CA TYR A 341 4.43 3.11 2.23
C TYR A 341 3.18 2.25 2.19
N ASP A 342 2.77 1.88 0.98
CA ASP A 342 1.69 0.94 0.75
C ASP A 342 2.30 -0.45 0.57
N PHE A 343 2.29 -1.25 1.63
CA PHE A 343 2.91 -2.56 1.64
C PHE A 343 2.15 -3.61 0.82
N TYR A 344 0.97 -3.31 0.29
CA TYR A 344 0.28 -4.19 -0.65
C TYR A 344 0.80 -4.01 -2.08
N THR A 345 1.16 -2.77 -2.44
CA THR A 345 1.58 -2.40 -3.80
C THR A 345 3.06 -2.08 -3.91
N GLY A 346 3.77 -1.99 -2.79
CA GLY A 346 5.18 -1.59 -2.72
C GLY A 346 5.40 -0.11 -2.99
N LYS A 347 4.33 0.69 -3.10
CA LYS A 347 4.42 2.11 -3.43
C LYS A 347 4.91 2.92 -2.25
N VAL A 348 5.79 3.88 -2.52
CA VAL A 348 6.30 4.84 -1.56
C VAL A 348 6.05 6.26 -2.04
N GLY A 349 5.70 7.15 -1.12
CA GLY A 349 5.65 8.59 -1.33
C GLY A 349 6.30 9.30 -0.15
N LEU A 350 7.14 10.29 -0.41
CA LEU A 350 7.81 11.11 0.61
C LEU A 350 7.58 12.59 0.27
N ILE A 351 7.23 13.38 1.26
CA ILE A 351 7.03 14.83 1.13
C ILE A 351 8.30 15.50 1.65
N LEU A 352 8.85 16.43 0.86
CA LEU A 352 10.09 17.11 1.20
C LEU A 352 9.88 18.55 1.66
N SER A 353 10.84 19.07 2.42
CA SER A 353 10.79 20.43 2.98
C SER A 353 10.88 21.56 1.95
N ASP A 354 11.29 21.26 0.71
CA ASP A 354 11.31 22.20 -0.41
C ASP A 354 9.99 22.21 -1.21
N GLY A 355 8.95 21.53 -0.72
CA GLY A 355 7.64 21.45 -1.34
C GLY A 355 7.55 20.49 -2.52
N SER A 356 8.60 19.70 -2.77
CA SER A 356 8.55 18.60 -3.73
C SER A 356 8.17 17.27 -3.08
N ASP A 357 7.76 16.30 -3.90
CA ASP A 357 7.54 14.94 -3.44
C ASP A 357 8.55 13.99 -4.11
N ILE A 358 8.87 12.88 -3.44
CA ILE A 358 9.53 11.70 -4.01
C ILE A 358 8.46 10.61 -4.08
N VAL A 359 8.33 9.95 -5.21
CA VAL A 359 7.41 8.83 -5.37
C VAL A 359 8.13 7.66 -6.02
N GLY A 360 7.63 6.45 -5.80
CA GLY A 360 8.23 5.29 -6.42
C GLY A 360 7.67 3.99 -5.91
N THR A 361 8.44 2.95 -6.12
CA THR A 361 8.13 1.59 -5.69
C THR A 361 9.33 0.94 -5.05
N ARG A 362 9.07 -0.12 -4.28
CA ARG A 362 10.09 -1.00 -3.73
C ARG A 362 9.93 -2.39 -4.33
N ASN A 363 11.01 -2.92 -4.88
CA ASN A 363 11.00 -4.27 -5.43
C ASN A 363 11.19 -5.34 -4.33
N GLN A 364 11.09 -6.61 -4.73
CA GLN A 364 11.28 -7.75 -3.83
C GLN A 364 12.65 -7.72 -3.13
N ALA A 365 13.71 -7.33 -3.84
CA ALA A 365 15.06 -7.25 -3.29
C ALA A 365 15.24 -6.12 -2.24
N GLY A 366 14.20 -5.32 -2.01
CA GLY A 366 14.23 -4.19 -1.07
C GLY A 366 14.86 -2.93 -1.66
N GLU A 367 15.18 -2.93 -2.95
CA GLU A 367 15.67 -1.77 -3.68
C GLU A 367 14.51 -0.85 -4.04
N PHE A 368 14.74 0.46 -3.97
CA PHE A 368 13.75 1.43 -4.40
C PHE A 368 13.94 1.81 -5.87
N GLN A 369 12.84 2.10 -6.55
CA GLN A 369 12.81 2.83 -7.80
C GLN A 369 12.07 4.13 -7.54
N LEU A 370 12.78 5.26 -7.49
CA LEU A 370 12.23 6.54 -7.04
C LEU A 370 12.36 7.60 -8.11
N LYS A 371 11.46 8.57 -8.05
CA LYS A 371 11.53 9.80 -8.83
C LYS A 371 11.09 10.97 -7.97
N LYS A 372 11.81 12.08 -8.11
CA LYS A 372 11.38 13.36 -7.54
C LYS A 372 10.35 14.01 -8.47
N VAL A 373 9.13 14.21 -7.98
CA VAL A 373 8.02 14.83 -8.69
C VAL A 373 7.83 16.26 -8.19
N ASN A 374 8.57 17.18 -8.80
CA ASN A 374 8.28 18.59 -8.76
C ASN A 374 8.90 19.24 -9.99
N HIS A 375 8.03 19.73 -10.87
CA HIS A 375 8.43 20.46 -12.06
C HIS A 375 8.11 21.92 -11.83
N LEU A 376 9.06 22.81 -12.06
CA LEU A 376 8.76 24.24 -12.05
C LEU A 376 7.94 24.56 -13.29
N PHE A 377 6.99 25.50 -13.17
CA PHE A 377 6.31 26.05 -14.34
C PHE A 377 7.35 26.54 -15.37
N GLY A 378 7.13 26.23 -16.64
CA GLY A 378 8.05 26.62 -17.71
C GLY A 378 9.25 25.68 -17.91
N THR A 379 9.37 24.59 -17.13
CA THR A 379 10.48 23.63 -17.29
C THR A 379 10.07 22.41 -18.14
N PRO A 380 11.03 21.79 -18.85
CA PRO A 380 10.78 20.54 -19.55
C PRO A 380 10.17 19.46 -18.65
N LEU A 381 9.18 18.76 -19.18
CA LEU A 381 8.56 17.63 -18.54
C LEU A 381 9.52 16.42 -18.59
N LYS A 382 10.17 16.13 -17.47
CA LYS A 382 11.08 14.97 -17.33
C LYS A 382 10.37 13.65 -17.64
N SER A 383 11.16 12.64 -18.02
CA SER A 383 10.67 11.28 -18.26
C SER A 383 9.87 10.75 -17.08
N PHE A 384 8.87 9.90 -17.34
CA PHE A 384 8.06 9.24 -16.32
C PHE A 384 8.77 8.03 -15.67
N ASP A 385 9.96 7.69 -16.16
CA ASP A 385 10.73 6.54 -15.67
C ASP A 385 11.25 6.77 -14.25
N LEU A 386 11.29 5.68 -13.48
CA LEU A 386 11.82 5.66 -12.12
C LEU A 386 13.34 5.40 -12.16
N ASP A 387 14.08 6.08 -11.29
CA ASP A 387 15.51 5.86 -11.13
C ASP A 387 15.76 4.75 -10.10
N LYS A 388 16.71 3.85 -10.35
CA LYS A 388 17.09 2.80 -9.40
C LYS A 388 17.91 3.36 -8.23
N TYR A 389 17.55 2.95 -7.02
CA TYR A 389 18.26 3.27 -5.77
C TYR A 389 18.78 1.99 -5.13
N GLU A 390 20.08 1.92 -4.95
CA GLU A 390 20.76 0.81 -4.30
C GLU A 390 20.75 1.00 -2.79
N PHE A 391 20.31 -0.01 -2.06
CA PHE A 391 20.43 -0.06 -0.60
C PHE A 391 21.90 -0.26 -0.21
N VAL A 392 22.42 0.61 0.65
CA VAL A 392 23.83 0.59 1.06
C VAL A 392 24.00 0.09 2.49
N SER A 393 23.21 0.62 3.44
CA SER A 393 23.30 0.26 4.85
C SER A 393 22.01 0.52 5.60
N SER A 394 21.74 -0.30 6.61
CA SER A 394 20.75 0.00 7.65
C SER A 394 21.27 1.03 8.65
N ASP A 395 22.61 1.13 8.78
CA ASP A 395 23.26 2.11 9.62
C ASP A 395 23.15 3.48 8.96
N HIS A 396 22.47 4.42 9.63
CA HIS A 396 22.27 5.77 9.14
C HIS A 396 23.60 6.53 9.17
N PRO A 397 24.18 6.93 8.03
CA PRO A 397 25.31 7.85 8.04
C PRO A 397 24.79 9.20 8.56
N PHE A 398 25.24 9.59 9.75
CA PHE A 398 24.92 10.87 10.40
C PHE A 398 25.29 12.07 9.51
#